data_AF-A0A954KS92-F1
#
_entry.id   AF-A0A954KS92-F1
#
_cell.length_a   1.000
_cell.length_b   1.000
_cell.length_c   1.000
_cell.angle_alpha   90.00
_cell.angle_beta   90.00
_cell.angle_gamma   90.00
#
_symmetry.space_group_name_H-M   'P 1'
#
loop_
_entity.id
_entity.type
_entity.pdbx_description
1 polymer ?
#
loop_
_entity_poly.entity_id
_entity_poly.type
_entity_poly.pdbx_seq_one_letter_code
_entity_poly.pdbx_strand_id
1 'polypeptide(L)'
;VQFSKENIHDADKSLKEKFLGSTYLKEFRQLARSTTRGCVVLERPDLLKQLMEKEEVADGTARQTALAELDAMEVRTSQYNPAHQIPEKSWVYRFAKRHWYNDFGVYEGYDHSESAAPALVQLDVPESVTAE
;
A
#
# COMPACT_ATOMS: atom_id res chain seq x y z
N VAL A 1 -11.20 -0.89 -7.60
CA VAL A 1 -11.77 -1.17 -6.26
C VAL A 1 -11.87 0.12 -5.48
N GLN A 2 -12.92 0.30 -4.68
CA GLN A 2 -13.12 1.50 -3.86
C GLN A 2 -13.79 1.09 -2.54
N PHE A 3 -13.15 1.42 -1.42
CA PHE A 3 -13.62 1.09 -0.09
C PHE A 3 -13.63 2.36 0.77
N SER A 4 -14.67 2.53 1.58
CA SER A 4 -14.85 3.71 2.44
C SER A 4 -15.43 3.33 3.79
N LYS A 5 -14.83 3.87 4.87
CA LYS A 5 -15.29 3.67 6.25
C LYS A 5 -15.92 4.95 6.82
N GLU A 6 -15.21 6.08 6.73
CA GLU A 6 -15.71 7.37 7.22
C GLU A 6 -16.43 8.18 6.13
N ASN A 7 -17.46 8.94 6.52
CA ASN A 7 -18.19 9.83 5.64
C ASN A 7 -17.80 11.30 5.90
N ILE A 8 -17.38 12.03 4.86
CA ILE A 8 -17.00 13.44 4.97
C ILE A 8 -18.19 14.36 5.32
N HIS A 9 -19.43 13.94 5.05
CA HIS A 9 -20.65 14.71 5.32
C HIS A 9 -21.20 14.56 6.74
N ASP A 10 -20.66 13.64 7.54
CA ASP A 10 -21.01 13.52 8.95
C ASP A 10 -20.67 14.81 9.71
N ALA A 11 -21.67 15.47 10.31
CA ALA A 11 -21.48 16.76 10.97
C ALA A 11 -20.78 16.64 12.34
N ASP A 12 -20.71 15.43 12.91
CA ASP A 12 -20.29 15.21 14.29
C ASP A 12 -18.77 15.31 14.49
N LYS A 13 -17.99 15.21 13.40
CA LYS A 13 -16.52 15.22 13.43
C LYS A 13 -15.96 16.14 12.36
N SER A 14 -14.89 16.85 12.69
CA SER A 14 -14.10 17.59 11.70
C SER A 14 -13.43 16.65 10.70
N LEU A 15 -13.05 17.17 9.52
CA LEU A 15 -12.30 16.39 8.53
C LEU A 15 -10.99 15.84 9.12
N LYS A 16 -10.30 16.64 9.94
CA LYS A 16 -9.05 16.22 10.59
C LYS A 16 -9.27 15.00 11.48
N GLU A 17 -10.33 14.99 12.28
CA GLU A 17 -10.65 13.88 13.18
C GLU A 17 -11.02 12.62 12.39
N LYS A 18 -11.75 12.77 11.29
CA LYS A 18 -12.07 11.64 10.39
C LYS A 18 -10.82 11.02 9.78
N PHE A 19 -9.88 11.83 9.27
CA PHE A 19 -8.68 11.30 8.61
C PHE A 19 -7.62 10.76 9.56
N LEU A 20 -7.43 11.41 10.71
CA LEU A 20 -6.40 11.02 11.69
C LEU A 20 -6.90 9.98 12.69
N GLY A 21 -8.20 9.98 12.99
CA GLY A 21 -8.83 9.01 13.90
C GLY A 21 -9.29 7.72 13.21
N SER A 22 -9.21 7.63 11.89
CA SER A 22 -9.56 6.42 11.15
C SER A 22 -8.54 5.30 11.38
N THR A 23 -8.96 4.25 12.07
CA THR A 23 -8.19 3.00 12.19
C THR A 23 -7.92 2.40 10.82
N TYR A 24 -8.92 2.39 9.94
CA TYR A 24 -8.79 1.90 8.57
C TYR A 24 -7.66 2.61 7.79
N LEU A 25 -7.67 3.95 7.74
CA LEU A 25 -6.62 4.68 7.03
C LEU A 25 -5.25 4.55 7.70
N LYS A 26 -5.19 4.37 9.02
CA LYS A 26 -3.93 4.12 9.74
C LYS A 26 -3.35 2.76 9.36
N GLU A 27 -4.15 1.70 9.49
CA GLU A 27 -3.77 0.33 9.17
C GLU A 27 -3.43 0.18 7.68
N PHE A 28 -4.20 0.82 6.78
CA PHE A 28 -3.89 0.84 5.35
C PHE A 28 -2.53 1.47 5.05
N ARG A 29 -2.21 2.63 5.66
CA ARG A 29 -0.89 3.28 5.50
C ARG A 29 0.23 2.39 6.04
N GLN A 30 0.01 1.73 7.17
CA GLN A 30 0.98 0.81 7.76
C GLN A 30 1.21 -0.40 6.84
N LEU A 31 0.14 -1.02 6.36
CA LEU A 31 0.18 -2.14 5.44
C LEU A 31 0.90 -1.78 4.15
N ALA A 32 0.51 -0.67 3.51
CA ALA A 32 1.14 -0.22 2.28
C ALA A 32 2.64 0.02 2.49
N ARG A 33 3.01 0.74 3.56
CA ARG A 33 4.40 1.02 3.92
C ARG A 33 5.21 -0.24 4.16
N SER A 34 4.68 -1.23 4.89
CA SER A 34 5.44 -2.42 5.28
C SER A 34 5.55 -3.45 4.16
N THR A 35 4.62 -3.43 3.22
CA THR A 35 4.46 -4.50 2.23
C THR A 35 5.23 -4.22 0.96
N THR A 36 5.14 -2.99 0.43
CA THR A 36 5.70 -2.71 -0.90
C THR A 36 6.06 -1.25 -1.12
N ARG A 37 6.98 -1.00 -2.05
CA ARG A 37 7.26 0.32 -2.65
C ARG A 37 6.45 0.60 -3.92
N GLY A 38 5.70 -0.39 -4.37
CA GLY A 38 4.89 -0.39 -5.57
C GLY A 38 3.40 -0.23 -5.27
N CYS A 39 2.57 -0.68 -6.21
CA CYS A 39 1.13 -0.64 -6.04
C CYS A 39 0.67 -1.87 -5.22
N VAL A 40 0.27 -1.64 -3.96
CA VAL A 40 -0.23 -2.70 -3.06
C VAL A 40 -1.39 -3.50 -3.66
N VAL A 41 -2.26 -2.86 -4.44
CA VAL A 41 -3.40 -3.52 -5.11
C VAL A 41 -2.93 -4.56 -6.14
N LEU A 42 -1.83 -4.31 -6.85
CA LEU A 42 -1.30 -5.21 -7.87
C LEU A 42 -0.39 -6.28 -7.26
N GLU A 43 0.37 -5.91 -6.23
CA GLU A 43 1.39 -6.79 -5.67
C GLU A 43 0.86 -7.71 -4.58
N ARG A 44 -0.04 -7.22 -3.72
CA ARG A 44 -0.61 -7.96 -2.58
C ARG A 44 -2.11 -7.71 -2.43
N PRO A 45 -2.93 -8.11 -3.42
CA PRO A 45 -4.39 -8.01 -3.33
C PRO A 45 -4.95 -8.85 -2.17
N ASP A 46 -4.26 -9.92 -1.78
CA ASP A 46 -4.56 -10.79 -0.64
C ASP A 46 -4.55 -10.03 0.68
N LEU A 47 -3.47 -9.29 0.98
CA LEU A 47 -3.37 -8.52 2.22
C LEU A 47 -4.35 -7.36 2.24
N LEU A 48 -4.62 -6.77 1.08
CA LEU A 48 -5.61 -5.72 0.98
C LEU A 48 -7.02 -6.24 1.31
N LYS A 49 -7.38 -7.42 0.82
CA LYS A 49 -8.64 -8.09 1.15
C LYS A 49 -8.75 -8.35 2.66
N GLN A 50 -7.72 -8.93 3.26
CA GLN A 50 -7.69 -9.19 4.71
C GLN A 50 -7.90 -7.91 5.52
N LEU A 51 -7.31 -6.79 5.10
CA LEU A 51 -7.53 -5.50 5.76
C LEU A 51 -8.97 -5.00 5.59
N MET A 52 -9.57 -5.12 4.41
CA MET A 52 -10.96 -4.70 4.20
C MET A 52 -11.93 -5.50 5.06
N GLU A 53 -11.70 -6.82 5.18
CA GLU A 53 -12.49 -7.72 6.02
C GLU A 53 -12.30 -7.39 7.51
N LYS A 54 -11.05 -7.20 7.96
CA LYS A 54 -10.72 -6.81 9.35
C LYS A 54 -11.38 -5.49 9.76
N GLU A 55 -11.36 -4.49 8.88
CA GLU A 55 -11.87 -3.16 9.18
C GLU A 55 -13.37 -3.00 8.85
N GLU A 56 -14.04 -4.05 8.38
CA GLU A 56 -15.45 -4.09 7.98
C GLU A 56 -15.83 -2.93 7.05
N VAL A 57 -14.98 -2.66 6.05
CA VAL A 57 -15.12 -1.47 5.20
C VAL A 57 -16.18 -1.69 4.14
N ALA A 58 -17.06 -0.69 3.94
CA ALA A 58 -18.09 -0.75 2.91
C ALA A 58 -17.49 -0.62 1.49
N ASP A 59 -18.02 -1.41 0.55
CA ASP A 59 -17.72 -1.27 -0.87
C ASP A 59 -18.39 0.02 -1.40
N GLY A 60 -17.58 0.99 -1.81
CA GLY A 60 -18.03 2.25 -2.36
C GLY A 60 -18.22 2.22 -3.88
N THR A 61 -17.94 1.10 -4.56
CA THR A 61 -18.11 0.99 -6.00
C THR A 61 -19.58 0.87 -6.38
N ALA A 62 -19.98 1.43 -7.52
CA ALA A 62 -21.37 1.33 -8.00
C ALA A 62 -21.83 -0.13 -8.25
N ARG A 63 -20.89 -1.04 -8.50
CA ARG A 63 -21.12 -2.45 -8.81
C ARG A 63 -21.20 -3.35 -7.58
N GLN A 64 -20.69 -2.91 -6.43
CA GLN A 64 -20.71 -3.66 -5.17
C GLN A 64 -20.03 -5.04 -5.28
N THR A 65 -18.97 -5.14 -6.08
CA THR A 65 -18.21 -6.38 -6.34
C THR A 65 -16.72 -6.25 -6.04
N ALA A 66 -16.28 -5.18 -5.36
CA ALA A 66 -14.87 -4.88 -5.17
C ALA A 66 -14.13 -5.95 -4.35
N LEU A 67 -14.76 -6.58 -3.36
CA LEU A 67 -14.15 -7.69 -2.60
C LEU A 67 -13.96 -8.94 -3.47
N ALA A 68 -14.97 -9.30 -4.27
CA ALA A 68 -14.87 -10.43 -5.20
C ALA A 68 -13.82 -10.18 -6.29
N GLU A 69 -13.68 -8.93 -6.75
CA GLU A 69 -12.61 -8.55 -7.66
C GLU A 69 -11.23 -8.66 -7.03
N LEU A 70 -11.05 -8.22 -5.78
CA LEU A 70 -9.79 -8.40 -5.07
C LEU A 70 -9.45 -9.88 -4.88
N ASP A 71 -10.46 -10.71 -4.57
CA ASP A 71 -10.29 -12.14 -4.40
C ASP A 71 -9.86 -12.84 -5.69
N ALA A 72 -10.40 -12.41 -6.83
CA ALA A 72 -10.06 -12.93 -8.14
C ALA A 72 -8.77 -12.31 -8.74
N MET A 73 -8.13 -11.36 -8.06
CA MET A 73 -6.93 -10.72 -8.56
C MET A 73 -5.69 -11.60 -8.35
N GLU A 74 -4.99 -11.84 -9.45
CA GLU A 74 -3.65 -12.41 -9.43
C GLU A 74 -2.60 -11.32 -9.22
N VAL A 75 -1.47 -11.71 -8.63
CA VAL A 75 -0.30 -10.86 -8.43
C VAL A 75 0.26 -10.39 -9.78
N ARG A 76 0.53 -9.08 -9.91
CA ARG A 76 1.03 -8.45 -11.14
C ARG A 76 2.21 -7.53 -10.87
N THR A 77 2.97 -7.25 -11.93
CA THR A 77 4.04 -6.26 -11.89
C THR A 77 3.48 -4.86 -11.61
N SER A 78 4.19 -4.08 -10.80
CA SER A 78 3.81 -2.69 -10.49
C SER A 78 4.87 -1.69 -10.96
N GLN A 79 4.72 -0.43 -10.54
CA GLN A 79 5.66 0.66 -10.83
C GLN A 79 7.04 0.44 -10.20
N TYR A 80 7.12 -0.35 -9.12
CA TYR A 80 8.40 -0.71 -8.51
C TYR A 80 9.07 -1.83 -9.30
N ASN A 81 10.19 -1.52 -9.96
CA ASN A 81 10.95 -2.48 -10.76
C ASN A 81 12.41 -2.49 -10.31
N PRO A 82 12.78 -3.37 -9.36
CA PRO A 82 14.16 -3.45 -8.88
C PRO A 82 15.13 -4.00 -9.94
N ALA A 83 14.64 -4.77 -10.92
CA ALA A 83 15.47 -5.39 -11.96
C ALA A 83 15.93 -4.39 -13.04
N HIS A 84 15.12 -3.36 -13.35
CA HIS A 84 15.41 -2.37 -14.38
C HIS A 84 15.43 -0.94 -13.83
N GLN A 85 16.30 -0.70 -12.84
CA GLN A 85 16.50 0.64 -12.31
C GLN A 85 17.27 1.52 -13.30
N ILE A 86 16.76 2.72 -13.58
CA ILE A 86 17.45 3.70 -14.42
C ILE A 86 18.55 4.35 -13.56
N PRO A 87 19.85 4.15 -13.89
CA PRO A 87 20.93 4.66 -13.06
C PRO A 87 21.03 6.18 -13.15
N GLU A 88 21.27 6.82 -12.01
CA GLU A 88 21.49 8.26 -11.93
C GLU A 88 22.90 8.61 -12.42
N LYS A 89 22.99 9.40 -13.50
CA LYS A 89 24.27 9.73 -14.14
C LYS A 89 25.05 10.85 -13.45
N SER A 90 24.38 11.74 -12.71
CA SER A 90 24.98 12.95 -12.12
C SER A 90 25.08 12.86 -10.61
N TRP A 91 26.28 13.09 -10.05
CA TRP A 91 26.49 13.10 -8.61
C TRP A 91 25.74 14.26 -7.91
N VAL A 92 25.59 15.40 -8.59
CA VAL A 92 24.79 16.53 -8.11
C VAL A 92 23.32 16.14 -7.99
N TYR A 93 22.81 15.37 -8.96
CA TYR A 93 21.45 14.87 -8.91
C TYR A 93 21.24 13.85 -7.78
N ARG A 94 22.21 12.95 -7.57
CA ARG A 94 22.20 12.02 -6.42
C ARG A 94 22.13 12.76 -5.08
N PHE A 95 22.90 13.84 -4.93
CA PHE A 95 22.86 14.69 -3.74
C PHE A 95 21.50 15.38 -3.59
N ALA A 96 21.03 16.06 -4.64
CA ALA A 96 19.75 16.76 -4.65
C ALA A 96 18.58 15.81 -4.31
N LYS A 97 18.55 14.62 -4.91
CA LYS A 97 17.52 13.62 -4.63
C LYS A 97 17.55 13.14 -3.19
N ARG A 98 18.74 12.87 -2.65
CA ARG A 98 18.91 12.46 -1.24
C ARG A 98 18.39 13.50 -0.25
N HIS A 99 18.54 14.80 -0.55
CA HIS A 99 18.20 15.87 0.39
C HIS A 99 16.84 16.53 0.17
N TRP A 100 16.34 16.56 -1.07
CA TRP A 100 15.13 17.32 -1.44
C TRP A 100 14.03 16.49 -2.09
N TYR A 101 14.35 15.35 -2.72
CA TYR A 101 13.38 14.48 -3.40
C TYR A 101 13.43 13.07 -2.82
N ASN A 102 13.50 12.98 -1.49
CA ASN A 102 13.42 11.71 -0.77
C ASN A 102 12.00 11.45 -0.29
N ASP A 103 11.71 10.21 0.08
CA ASP A 103 10.38 9.78 0.52
C ASP A 103 10.04 10.26 1.95
N PHE A 104 10.68 11.32 2.45
CA PHE A 104 10.53 11.84 3.83
C PHE A 104 10.65 10.76 4.92
N GLY A 105 11.48 9.74 4.68
CA GLY A 105 11.67 8.62 5.62
C GLY A 105 10.50 7.64 5.68
N VAL A 106 9.54 7.68 4.74
CA VAL A 106 8.35 6.82 4.75
C VAL A 106 8.71 5.33 4.85
N TYR A 107 9.81 4.87 4.26
CA TYR A 107 10.22 3.45 4.29
C TYR A 107 11.34 3.16 5.29
N GLU A 108 11.66 4.08 6.21
CA GLU A 108 12.71 3.85 7.19
C GLU A 108 12.37 2.65 8.10
N GLY A 109 13.32 1.72 8.24
CA GLY A 109 13.14 0.49 9.02
C GLY A 109 12.47 -0.68 8.28
N TYR A 110 12.16 -0.54 6.99
CA TYR A 110 11.59 -1.63 6.17
C TYR A 110 12.50 -1.99 5.00
N ASP A 111 12.81 -3.28 4.87
CA ASP A 111 13.49 -3.83 3.69
C ASP A 111 12.46 -4.40 2.71
N HIS A 112 12.44 -3.83 1.51
CA HIS A 112 11.52 -4.20 0.44
C HIS A 112 12.18 -5.01 -0.67
N SER A 113 13.47 -5.33 -0.55
CA SER A 113 14.18 -6.14 -1.53
C SER A 113 13.59 -7.54 -1.65
N GLU A 114 13.01 -8.06 -0.57
CA GLU A 114 12.40 -9.40 -0.48
C GLU A 114 10.86 -9.39 -0.42
N SER A 115 10.19 -8.23 -0.38
CA SER A 115 8.72 -8.17 -0.22
C SER A 115 8.01 -7.43 -1.35
N ALA A 116 8.70 -6.50 -2.02
CA ALA A 116 8.14 -5.72 -3.11
C ALA A 116 8.42 -6.36 -4.48
N ALA A 117 7.56 -6.07 -5.44
CA ALA A 117 7.55 -6.64 -6.79
C ALA A 117 7.53 -8.18 -6.84
N PRO A 118 6.60 -8.86 -6.15
CA PRO A 118 6.50 -10.34 -6.11
C PRO A 118 6.23 -10.99 -7.48
N ALA A 119 5.74 -10.23 -8.47
CA ALA A 119 5.63 -10.73 -9.84
C ALA A 119 6.98 -10.80 -10.59
N LEU A 120 8.00 -10.07 -10.12
CA LEU A 120 9.35 -10.03 -10.68
C LEU A 120 10.33 -10.88 -9.84
N VAL A 121 10.09 -10.95 -8.54
CA VAL A 121 10.87 -11.75 -7.59
C VAL A 121 9.96 -12.89 -7.13
N GLN A 122 10.26 -14.14 -7.50
CA GLN A 122 9.51 -15.29 -6.98
C GLN A 122 9.69 -15.36 -5.46
N LEU A 123 8.66 -14.99 -4.68
CA LEU A 123 8.74 -14.90 -3.22
C LEU A 123 7.62 -15.71 -2.56
N ASP A 124 8.00 -16.49 -1.55
CA ASP A 124 7.12 -17.08 -0.55
C ASP A 124 6.66 -16.00 0.45
N VAL A 125 5.45 -16.18 1.01
CA VAL A 125 4.82 -15.20 1.92
C VAL A 125 5.60 -15.11 3.24
N PRO A 126 6.10 -13.92 3.65
CA PRO A 126 6.82 -13.79 4.92
C PRO A 126 5.89 -13.95 6.13
N GLU A 127 6.35 -14.76 7.09
CA GLU A 127 5.67 -15.19 8.32
C GLU A 127 5.31 -14.04 9.29
N SER A 128 5.91 -12.86 9.12
CA SER A 128 5.68 -11.68 9.97
C SER A 128 4.32 -11.02 9.76
N VAL A 129 3.56 -11.43 8.75
CA VAL A 129 2.21 -10.92 8.43
C VAL A 129 1.11 -11.87 8.94
N THR A 130 1.45 -13.09 9.36
CA THR A 130 0.50 -14.12 9.84
C THR A 130 0.37 -14.21 11.36
N ALA A 131 1.01 -13.34 12.14
CA ALA A 131 0.90 -13.40 13.61
C ALA A 131 -0.46 -12.89 14.10
N GLU A 132 -1.23 -13.83 14.67
CA GLU A 132 -2.49 -13.65 15.43
C GLU A 132 -2.43 -12.58 16.52
#